data_AF-A0A1V5VKV4-F1
#
_entry.id   AF-A0A1V5VKV4-F1
#
_cell.length_a   1.000
_cell.length_b   1.000
_cell.length_c   1.000
_cell.angle_alpha   90.00
_cell.angle_beta   90.00
_cell.angle_gamma   90.00
#
_symmetry.space_group_name_H-M   'P 1'
#
loop_
_entity.id
_entity.type
_entity.pdbx_description
1 polymer ?
#
loop_
_entity_poly.entity_id
_entity_poly.type
_entity_poly.pdbx_seq_one_letter_code
_entity_poly.pdbx_strand_id
1 'polypeptide(L)'
;MKKISEFSVYMLIIVLFISFSACNKAKPLIGTYEGVTTTSGKYKFIIPDYDEMEDVIPSENKNVTFEITKGSEKNQIILKQTGGESDEQFQTTGIINGKNVAFEPFDISIGYGDINVKVQANDMSGTFDDGLFTYNYSYNYYQSLMGASISIRMKASGNAQKNKK
;
A
#
# COMPACT_ATOMS: atom_id res chain seq x y z
N MET A 1 40.89 24.13 -35.62
CA MET A 1 40.05 22.94 -35.37
C MET A 1 40.23 22.39 -33.94
N LYS A 2 40.11 23.23 -32.88
CA LYS A 2 40.23 22.78 -31.47
C LYS A 2 38.91 22.81 -30.68
N LYS A 3 37.93 23.61 -31.09
CA LYS A 3 36.63 23.74 -30.39
C LYS A 3 35.68 22.56 -30.59
N ILE A 4 35.83 21.82 -31.70
CA ILE A 4 34.99 20.65 -32.01
C ILE A 4 35.36 19.44 -31.12
N SER A 5 36.64 19.29 -30.75
CA SER A 5 37.07 18.19 -29.88
C SER A 5 36.62 18.37 -28.42
N GLU A 6 36.59 19.61 -27.93
CA GLU A 6 36.12 19.91 -26.57
C GLU A 6 34.63 19.60 -26.42
N PHE A 7 33.80 20.04 -27.39
CA PHE A 7 32.35 19.79 -27.37
C PHE A 7 32.00 18.30 -27.36
N SER A 8 32.74 17.49 -28.15
CA SER A 8 32.56 16.03 -28.18
C SER A 8 32.93 15.35 -26.86
N VAL A 9 33.94 15.84 -26.16
CA VAL A 9 34.34 15.31 -24.84
C VAL A 9 33.30 15.67 -23.77
N TYR A 10 32.78 16.90 -23.77
CA TYR A 10 31.72 17.30 -22.84
C TYR A 10 30.42 16.50 -23.04
N MET A 11 30.03 16.22 -24.29
CA MET A 11 28.89 15.36 -24.61
C MET A 11 29.09 13.93 -24.09
N LEU A 12 30.29 13.36 -24.26
CA LEU A 12 30.61 12.02 -23.77
C LEU A 12 30.54 11.94 -22.24
N ILE A 13 31.03 12.97 -21.54
CA ILE A 13 30.98 13.08 -20.08
C ILE A 13 29.52 13.19 -19.61
N ILE A 14 28.69 13.99 -20.27
CA ILE A 14 27.26 14.12 -19.92
C ILE A 14 26.53 12.79 -20.13
N VAL A 15 26.77 12.08 -21.23
CA VAL A 15 26.17 10.75 -21.47
C VAL A 15 26.65 9.72 -20.43
N LEU A 16 27.91 9.78 -20.00
CA LEU A 16 28.44 8.99 -18.89
C LEU A 16 27.73 9.34 -17.57
N PHE A 17 27.54 10.62 -17.24
CA PHE A 17 26.83 11.04 -16.02
C PHE A 17 25.35 10.65 -16.01
N ILE A 18 24.67 10.70 -17.16
CA ILE A 18 23.27 10.26 -17.30
C ILE A 18 23.19 8.74 -17.15
N SER A 19 24.15 7.98 -17.66
CA SER A 19 24.18 6.52 -17.51
C SER A 19 24.53 6.06 -16.09
N PHE A 20 25.31 6.84 -15.32
CA PHE A 20 25.49 6.59 -13.88
C PHE A 20 24.24 6.94 -13.04
N SER A 21 23.46 7.95 -13.43
CA SER A 21 22.21 8.31 -12.72
C SER A 21 21.05 7.35 -12.99
N ALA A 22 21.09 6.60 -14.09
CA ALA A 22 20.09 5.59 -14.40
C ALA A 22 20.27 4.27 -13.64
N CYS A 23 21.36 4.10 -12.88
CA CYS A 23 21.51 2.99 -11.94
C CYS A 23 20.77 3.30 -10.64
N ASN A 24 19.44 3.48 -10.71
CA ASN A 24 18.58 3.29 -9.56
C ASN A 24 18.78 1.83 -9.13
N LYS A 25 19.64 1.60 -8.13
CA LYS A 25 19.87 0.25 -7.58
C LYS A 25 18.52 -0.31 -7.18
N ALA A 26 18.05 -1.31 -7.90
CA ALA A 26 16.84 -2.04 -7.54
C ALA A 26 17.00 -2.49 -6.08
N LYS A 27 16.05 -2.09 -5.22
CA LYS A 27 16.06 -2.51 -3.82
C LYS A 27 15.96 -4.04 -3.79
N PRO A 28 16.80 -4.74 -3.01
CA PRO A 28 16.83 -6.20 -3.05
C PRO A 28 15.50 -6.77 -2.56
N LEU A 29 14.91 -7.65 -3.37
CA LEU A 29 13.68 -8.38 -3.07
C LEU A 29 13.93 -9.34 -1.89
N ILE A 30 13.09 -9.25 -0.86
CA ILE A 30 13.06 -10.17 0.28
C ILE A 30 12.22 -11.39 -0.09
N GLY A 31 11.10 -11.18 -0.80
CA GLY A 31 10.29 -12.24 -1.39
C GLY A 31 8.93 -11.75 -1.88
N THR A 32 8.26 -12.64 -2.59
CA THR A 32 6.87 -12.51 -3.01
C THR A 32 6.00 -13.37 -2.10
N TYR A 33 4.87 -12.84 -1.66
CA TYR A 33 3.97 -13.48 -0.71
C TYR A 33 2.56 -13.53 -1.32
N GLU A 34 1.94 -14.69 -1.32
CA GLU A 34 0.61 -14.89 -1.89
C GLU A 34 -0.35 -15.33 -0.78
N GLY A 35 -1.56 -14.75 -0.78
CA GLY A 35 -2.45 -14.91 0.37
C GLY A 35 -3.86 -14.43 0.12
N VAL A 36 -4.60 -14.33 1.23
CA VAL A 36 -5.98 -13.85 1.25
C VAL A 36 -6.09 -12.71 2.26
N THR A 37 -6.65 -11.59 1.82
CA THR A 37 -7.16 -10.51 2.68
C THR A 37 -8.65 -10.72 2.88
N THR A 38 -9.11 -10.66 4.12
CA THR A 38 -10.52 -10.50 4.47
C THR A 38 -10.77 -9.04 4.84
N THR A 39 -11.70 -8.39 4.15
CA THR A 39 -12.19 -7.04 4.49
C THR A 39 -13.59 -7.16 5.09
N SER A 40 -13.93 -6.27 6.03
CA SER A 40 -15.28 -6.15 6.59
C SER A 40 -15.44 -4.80 7.26
N GLY A 41 -16.67 -4.37 7.51
CA GLY A 41 -16.87 -3.07 8.14
C GLY A 41 -18.31 -2.76 8.47
N LYS A 42 -18.55 -1.46 8.61
CA LYS A 42 -19.88 -0.89 8.82
C LYS A 42 -19.96 0.46 8.13
N TYR A 43 -21.15 0.83 7.69
CA TYR A 43 -21.45 2.20 7.31
C TYR A 43 -22.53 2.78 8.22
N LYS A 44 -22.44 4.09 8.45
CA LYS A 44 -23.44 4.89 9.13
C LYS A 44 -23.78 6.10 8.28
N PHE A 45 -25.07 6.35 8.11
CA PHE A 45 -25.62 7.46 7.36
C PHE A 45 -26.60 8.24 8.25
N ILE A 46 -26.46 9.57 8.25
CA ILE A 46 -27.25 10.50 9.05
C ILE A 46 -27.79 11.55 8.09
N ILE A 47 -29.12 11.70 7.99
CA ILE A 47 -29.76 12.83 7.30
C ILE A 47 -30.57 13.60 8.36
N PRO A 48 -30.53 14.95 8.36
CA PRO A 48 -31.42 15.75 9.19
C PRO A 48 -32.88 15.35 9.01
N ASP A 49 -33.63 15.24 10.10
CA ASP A 49 -35.05 14.90 10.13
C ASP A 49 -35.40 13.45 9.70
N TYR A 50 -34.40 12.59 9.48
CA TYR A 50 -34.58 11.15 9.27
C TYR A 50 -33.89 10.34 10.38
N ASP A 51 -34.33 9.09 10.55
CA ASP A 51 -33.67 8.14 11.44
C ASP A 51 -32.24 7.84 10.96
N GLU A 52 -31.32 7.68 11.90
CA GLU A 52 -29.95 7.23 11.60
C GLU A 52 -29.98 5.82 11.01
N MET A 53 -29.24 5.60 9.92
CA MET A 53 -29.09 4.29 9.30
C MET A 53 -27.69 3.75 9.58
N GLU A 54 -27.58 2.58 10.21
CA GLU A 54 -26.33 1.84 10.40
C GLU A 54 -26.52 0.41 9.87
N ASP A 55 -25.54 -0.08 9.12
CA ASP A 55 -25.56 -1.46 8.62
C ASP A 55 -24.13 -2.01 8.49
N VAL A 56 -24.06 -3.34 8.39
CA VAL A 56 -22.82 -4.10 8.32
C VAL A 56 -22.40 -4.27 6.87
N ILE A 57 -21.14 -3.97 6.58
CA ILE A 57 -20.50 -4.36 5.33
C ILE A 57 -20.01 -5.80 5.52
N PRO A 58 -20.59 -6.77 4.79
CA PRO A 58 -20.27 -8.19 4.99
C PRO A 58 -18.80 -8.48 4.68
N SER A 59 -18.30 -9.57 5.25
CA SER A 59 -16.92 -9.97 5.02
C SER A 59 -16.71 -10.40 3.57
N GLU A 60 -15.66 -9.89 2.93
CA GLU A 60 -15.23 -10.25 1.59
C GLU A 60 -13.80 -10.77 1.62
N ASN A 61 -13.54 -11.87 0.90
CA ASN A 61 -12.22 -12.45 0.78
C ASN A 61 -11.63 -12.16 -0.60
N LYS A 62 -10.45 -11.56 -0.63
CA LYS A 62 -9.73 -11.23 -1.86
C LYS A 62 -8.35 -11.88 -1.86
N ASN A 63 -8.00 -12.51 -2.98
CA ASN A 63 -6.65 -13.00 -3.20
C ASN A 63 -5.71 -11.82 -3.42
N VAL A 64 -4.58 -11.84 -2.74
CA VAL A 64 -3.57 -10.77 -2.81
C VAL A 64 -2.17 -11.34 -3.04
N THR A 65 -1.35 -10.53 -3.69
CA THR A 65 0.08 -10.80 -3.82
C THR A 65 0.84 -9.58 -3.31
N PHE A 66 1.81 -9.81 -2.44
CA PHE A 66 2.71 -8.78 -1.94
C PHE A 66 4.14 -9.03 -2.40
N GLU A 67 4.81 -7.97 -2.83
CA GLU A 67 6.25 -7.91 -2.95
C GLU A 67 6.82 -7.18 -1.74
N ILE A 68 7.78 -7.80 -1.07
CA ILE A 68 8.49 -7.18 0.05
C ILE A 68 9.94 -6.99 -0.35
N THR A 69 10.42 -5.75 -0.29
CA THR A 69 11.82 -5.39 -0.59
C THR A 69 12.49 -4.74 0.62
N LYS A 70 13.83 -4.77 0.68
CA LYS A 70 14.54 -4.04 1.75
C LYS A 70 14.34 -2.54 1.58
N GLY A 71 14.10 -1.85 2.69
CA GLY A 71 14.07 -0.41 2.76
C GLY A 71 15.48 0.21 2.65
N SER A 72 15.51 1.54 2.76
CA SER A 72 16.73 2.34 2.75
C SER A 72 17.53 2.13 4.06
N GLU A 73 16.81 1.92 5.16
CA GLU A 73 17.38 1.70 6.49
C GLU A 73 17.43 0.21 6.88
N LYS A 74 18.31 -0.14 7.83
CA LYS A 74 18.61 -1.53 8.21
C LYS A 74 17.37 -2.35 8.61
N ASN A 75 16.40 -1.73 9.30
CA ASN A 75 15.20 -2.38 9.80
C ASN A 75 13.94 -2.01 9.01
N GLN A 76 14.12 -1.40 7.84
CA GLN A 76 13.02 -0.93 7.01
C GLN A 76 12.73 -1.94 5.90
N ILE A 77 11.47 -2.11 5.57
CA ILE A 77 10.99 -2.83 4.39
C ILE A 77 10.02 -1.96 3.59
N ILE A 78 9.86 -2.28 2.32
CA ILE A 78 8.76 -1.76 1.51
C ILE A 78 7.83 -2.93 1.22
N LEU A 79 6.57 -2.79 1.61
CA LEU A 79 5.48 -3.69 1.24
C LEU A 79 4.73 -3.09 0.07
N LYS A 80 4.58 -3.85 -1.00
CA LYS A 80 3.82 -3.44 -2.18
C LYS A 80 2.80 -4.53 -2.52
N GLN A 81 1.52 -4.17 -2.58
CA GLN A 81 0.49 -5.06 -3.13
C GLN A 81 0.56 -5.01 -4.66
N THR A 82 0.82 -6.15 -5.29
CA THR A 82 0.91 -6.29 -6.76
C THR A 82 -0.17 -7.17 -7.35
N GLY A 83 -0.83 -7.99 -6.53
CA GLY A 83 -1.97 -8.82 -6.91
C GLY A 83 -3.24 -8.42 -6.14
N GLY A 84 -4.39 -8.58 -6.77
CA GLY A 84 -5.69 -8.11 -6.29
C GLY A 84 -6.30 -7.06 -7.23
N GLU A 85 -7.36 -6.39 -6.80
CA GLU A 85 -7.99 -5.31 -7.57
C GLU A 85 -7.05 -4.11 -7.69
N SER A 86 -6.97 -3.53 -8.90
CA SER A 86 -5.94 -2.53 -9.23
C SER A 86 -6.06 -1.23 -8.44
N ASP A 87 -7.27 -0.84 -8.07
CA ASP A 87 -7.58 0.37 -7.30
C ASP A 87 -7.35 0.19 -5.78
N GLU A 88 -7.24 -1.05 -5.31
CA GLU A 88 -6.89 -1.41 -3.94
C GLU A 88 -5.39 -1.61 -3.72
N GLN A 89 -4.57 -1.58 -4.80
CA GLN A 89 -3.13 -1.76 -4.68
C GLN A 89 -2.47 -0.56 -4.00
N PHE A 90 -1.57 -0.86 -3.06
CA PHE A 90 -0.85 0.15 -2.29
C PHE A 90 0.63 -0.19 -2.13
N GLN A 91 1.39 0.80 -1.68
CA GLN A 91 2.76 0.63 -1.24
C GLN A 91 2.97 1.39 0.07
N THR A 92 3.60 0.74 1.04
CA THR A 92 3.95 1.36 2.31
C THR A 92 5.32 0.91 2.81
N THR A 93 5.90 1.72 3.67
CA THR A 93 7.14 1.46 4.38
C THR A 93 6.84 0.81 5.73
N GLY A 94 7.51 -0.30 6.04
CA GLY A 94 7.43 -0.97 7.33
C GLY A 94 8.72 -0.87 8.13
N ILE A 95 8.62 -0.78 9.46
CA ILE A 95 9.73 -0.88 10.40
C ILE A 95 9.63 -2.22 11.15
N ILE A 96 10.66 -3.05 11.04
CA ILE A 96 10.76 -4.37 11.66
C ILE A 96 11.34 -4.27 13.07
N ASN A 97 10.67 -4.93 14.02
CA ASN A 97 11.16 -5.19 15.36
C ASN A 97 10.94 -6.66 15.74
N GLY A 98 11.99 -7.47 15.58
CA GLY A 98 11.90 -8.92 15.74
C GLY A 98 11.01 -9.55 14.67
N LYS A 99 9.93 -10.24 15.08
CA LYS A 99 8.92 -10.76 14.17
C LYS A 99 7.86 -9.73 13.78
N ASN A 100 7.72 -8.64 14.54
CA ASN A 100 6.68 -7.65 14.33
C ASN A 100 7.11 -6.61 13.30
N VAL A 101 6.15 -6.07 12.57
CA VAL A 101 6.33 -4.93 11.68
C VAL A 101 5.18 -3.94 11.89
N ALA A 102 5.53 -2.65 11.98
CA ALA A 102 4.59 -1.55 11.93
C ALA A 102 4.79 -0.79 10.62
N PHE A 103 3.73 -0.42 9.94
CA PHE A 103 3.80 0.27 8.66
C PHE A 103 3.37 1.73 8.76
N GLU A 104 3.99 2.56 7.93
CA GLU A 104 3.56 3.94 7.71
C GLU A 104 2.15 3.97 7.12
N PRO A 105 1.36 5.03 7.37
CA PRO A 105 0.07 5.20 6.73
C PRO A 105 0.19 5.18 5.20
N PHE A 106 -0.83 4.65 4.53
CA PHE A 106 -0.89 4.59 3.08
C PHE A 106 -2.30 4.81 2.56
N ASP A 107 -2.40 5.28 1.33
CA ASP A 107 -3.68 5.48 0.68
C ASP A 107 -4.17 4.19 0.03
N ILE A 108 -5.46 3.91 0.19
CA ILE A 108 -6.20 2.88 -0.54
C ILE A 108 -7.48 3.48 -1.10
N SER A 109 -8.01 2.89 -2.17
CA SER A 109 -9.32 3.26 -2.67
C SER A 109 -10.39 2.39 -2.01
N ILE A 110 -11.50 2.99 -1.58
CA ILE A 110 -12.72 2.26 -1.25
C ILE A 110 -13.66 2.40 -2.44
N GLY A 111 -14.02 1.27 -3.04
CA GLY A 111 -15.13 1.15 -3.98
C GLY A 111 -16.41 0.68 -3.27
N TYR A 112 -17.52 1.41 -3.43
CA TYR A 112 -18.85 0.88 -3.13
C TYR A 112 -19.84 1.34 -4.21
N GLY A 113 -20.29 0.41 -5.06
CA GLY A 113 -21.04 0.76 -6.27
C GLY A 113 -20.21 1.67 -7.19
N ASP A 114 -20.76 2.82 -7.58
CA ASP A 114 -20.09 3.83 -8.42
C ASP A 114 -19.19 4.81 -7.64
N ILE A 115 -19.12 4.69 -6.31
CA ILE A 115 -18.34 5.58 -5.46
C ILE A 115 -16.93 5.00 -5.31
N ASN A 116 -15.92 5.76 -5.73
CA ASN A 116 -14.52 5.48 -5.45
C ASN A 116 -13.90 6.66 -4.68
N VAL A 117 -13.47 6.40 -3.46
CA VAL A 117 -12.85 7.42 -2.59
C VAL A 117 -11.51 6.93 -2.07
N LYS A 118 -10.50 7.81 -2.12
CA LYS A 118 -9.22 7.54 -1.48
C LYS A 118 -9.31 7.79 0.01
N VAL A 119 -8.87 6.82 0.79
CA VAL A 119 -8.80 6.89 2.24
C VAL A 119 -7.42 6.47 2.71
N GLN A 120 -7.03 6.98 3.87
CA GLN A 120 -5.80 6.58 4.50
C GLN A 120 -6.05 5.38 5.42
N ALA A 121 -5.35 4.29 5.15
CA ALA A 121 -5.20 3.20 6.10
C ALA A 121 -4.18 3.61 7.16
N ASN A 122 -4.62 3.57 8.42
CA ASN A 122 -3.80 3.87 9.57
C ASN A 122 -3.55 2.60 10.36
N ASP A 123 -2.43 2.59 11.08
CA ASP A 123 -2.10 1.56 12.06
C ASP A 123 -1.97 0.14 11.47
N MET A 124 -1.49 0.02 10.22
CA MET A 124 -1.18 -1.29 9.68
C MET A 124 -0.05 -1.92 10.47
N SER A 125 -0.30 -3.14 10.93
CA SER A 125 0.67 -3.95 11.66
C SER A 125 0.67 -5.37 11.11
N GLY A 126 1.80 -6.05 11.29
CA GLY A 126 1.91 -7.45 10.91
C GLY A 126 3.02 -8.19 11.63
N THR A 127 3.11 -9.48 11.34
CA THR A 127 4.12 -10.38 11.86
C THR A 127 4.66 -11.28 10.76
N PHE A 128 5.96 -11.53 10.78
CA PHE A 128 6.62 -12.56 9.98
C PHE A 128 6.98 -13.74 10.85
N ASP A 129 6.43 -14.91 10.54
CA ASP A 129 6.79 -16.17 11.19
C ASP A 129 6.91 -17.30 10.18
N ASP A 130 8.08 -17.94 10.10
CA ASP A 130 8.37 -19.06 9.20
C ASP A 130 7.89 -18.87 7.73
N GLY A 131 8.11 -17.66 7.20
CA GLY A 131 7.69 -17.29 5.85
C GLY A 131 6.20 -16.96 5.70
N LEU A 132 5.41 -16.99 6.77
CA LEU A 132 4.05 -16.48 6.81
C LEU A 132 4.05 -15.01 7.22
N PHE A 133 3.45 -14.16 6.40
CA PHE A 133 3.13 -12.78 6.71
C PHE A 133 1.67 -12.68 7.15
N THR A 134 1.43 -12.32 8.40
CA THR A 134 0.09 -12.03 8.94
C THR A 134 -0.03 -10.54 9.17
N TYR A 135 -1.13 -9.91 8.75
CA TYR A 135 -1.30 -8.46 8.87
C TYR A 135 -2.74 -8.07 9.16
N ASN A 136 -2.88 -6.86 9.67
CA ASN A 136 -4.16 -6.19 9.86
C ASN A 136 -3.99 -4.68 9.69
N TYR A 137 -5.04 -4.02 9.22
CA TYR A 137 -5.14 -2.57 9.16
C TYR A 137 -6.58 -2.11 9.19
N SER A 138 -6.79 -0.82 9.47
CA SER A 138 -8.11 -0.21 9.44
C SER A 138 -8.09 1.10 8.67
N TYR A 139 -9.23 1.45 8.13
CA TYR A 139 -9.40 2.68 7.38
C TYR A 139 -10.83 3.18 7.55
N ASN A 140 -10.96 4.51 7.55
CA ASN A 140 -12.23 5.16 7.79
C ASN A 140 -12.45 6.25 6.75
N TYR A 141 -13.69 6.38 6.31
CA TYR A 141 -14.16 7.47 5.48
C TYR A 141 -15.20 8.27 6.25
N TYR A 142 -15.17 9.58 6.12
CA TYR A 142 -16.21 10.46 6.62
C TYR A 142 -16.43 11.60 5.63
N GLN A 143 -17.69 11.84 5.30
CA GLN A 143 -18.11 13.00 4.53
C GLN A 143 -19.37 13.59 5.15
N SER A 144 -19.44 14.92 5.18
CA SER A 144 -20.62 15.66 5.63
C SER A 144 -20.94 16.75 4.62
N LEU A 145 -22.23 16.90 4.32
CA LEU A 145 -22.74 17.92 3.41
C LEU A 145 -24.15 18.34 3.87
N MET A 146 -24.33 19.64 4.09
CA MET A 146 -25.64 20.24 4.41
C MET A 146 -26.38 19.52 5.57
N GLY A 147 -25.64 19.12 6.61
CA GLY A 147 -26.19 18.43 7.78
C GLY A 147 -26.34 16.91 7.61
N ALA A 148 -26.28 16.39 6.37
CA ALA A 148 -26.18 14.96 6.13
C ALA A 148 -24.74 14.49 6.28
N SER A 149 -24.52 13.27 6.76
CA SER A 149 -23.18 12.67 6.79
C SER A 149 -23.20 11.18 6.52
N ILE A 150 -22.12 10.71 5.90
CA ILE A 150 -21.81 9.30 5.72
C ILE A 150 -20.48 9.03 6.41
N SER A 151 -20.41 7.92 7.13
CA SER A 151 -19.18 7.39 7.68
C SER A 151 -19.06 5.91 7.35
N ILE A 152 -17.88 5.49 6.94
CA ILE A 152 -17.57 4.08 6.65
C ILE A 152 -16.37 3.73 7.49
N ARG A 153 -16.44 2.62 8.22
CA ARG A 153 -15.34 2.08 9.00
C ARG A 153 -15.06 0.66 8.55
N MET A 154 -13.85 0.43 8.05
CA MET A 154 -13.44 -0.86 7.53
C MET A 154 -12.23 -1.38 8.27
N LYS A 155 -12.11 -2.70 8.28
CA LYS A 155 -10.95 -3.44 8.75
C LYS A 155 -10.57 -4.45 7.70
N ALA A 156 -9.27 -4.65 7.55
CA ALA A 156 -8.69 -5.68 6.71
C ALA A 156 -7.73 -6.51 7.55
N SER A 157 -7.77 -7.83 7.37
CA SER A 157 -6.81 -8.75 7.97
C SER A 157 -6.51 -9.86 7.01
N GLY A 158 -5.28 -10.34 6.96
CA GLY A 158 -4.92 -11.38 6.03
C GLY A 158 -3.63 -12.07 6.35
N ASN A 159 -3.44 -13.18 5.65
CA ASN A 159 -2.29 -14.06 5.78
C ASN A 159 -1.75 -14.34 4.37
N ALA A 160 -0.44 -14.16 4.17
CA ALA A 160 0.23 -14.42 2.90
C ALA A 160 1.50 -15.24 3.11
N GLN A 161 1.65 -16.33 2.36
CA GLN A 161 2.78 -17.23 2.47
C GLN A 161 3.87 -16.83 1.46
N LYS A 162 5.12 -16.82 1.90
CA LYS A 162 6.28 -16.59 1.03
C LYS A 162 6.33 -17.68 -0.04
N ASN A 163 6.34 -17.24 -1.30
CA ASN A 163 6.56 -18.11 -2.43
C ASN A 163 7.99 -18.67 -2.37
N LYS A 164 8.12 -20.00 -2.52
CA LYS A 164 9.41 -20.72 -2.44
C LYS A 164 10.10 -20.85 -3.81
N LYS A 165 9.51 -20.28 -4.86
CA LYS A 165 10.06 -20.31 -6.22
C LYS A 165 11.33 -19.48 -6.36
#